data_AF-E1RJI6-F1
#
_entry.id   AF-E1RJI6-F1
#
_cell.length_a   1.000
_cell.length_b   1.000
_cell.length_c   1.000
_cell.angle_alpha   90.00
_cell.angle_beta   90.00
_cell.angle_gamma   90.00
#
_symmetry.space_group_name_H-M   'P 1'
#
loop_
_entity.id
_entity.type
_entity.pdbx_description
1 polymer ?
#
loop_
_entity_poly.entity_id
_entity_poly.type
_entity_poly.pdbx_seq_one_letter_code
_entity_poly.pdbx_strand_id
1 'polypeptide(L)'
;MGFSILVNDGKVEYICDSDGREKSISAFEDLIEFLTNYKYLSHLCCFYCSNSDFISIINHLSKKEINHLLKKHEIDYYKYKLQFYPNKQLIIRKPKNIHYFFNLHPFFREELKVAMGSSLDYDIIRKNQNDTEYYKKQAVLVKKIAEYYTDEKSNFPQFNLKVTNEPQTDNYFEIGTAFDYLLRFKIEAENENVITQPWVAYNSLYDLNSEEDLKEKERIEKRLAKVEKVYRSFLKKKIVTEKLIKCSLDLTKLDSIYRAGYTYEELDFKIDSKDIEDLDNLISGVPEGLLKDNRICILNPTFGLASYLIRGADADLYIDNTLIDIKTTKNPDFSKSHFYQLLGYVLLHNLGQKYMKNCIKPEILSFFNENFGSYDMPESTKIFLNETIERIGIYFSRSNYLYTLELKDIVNEGKFSDEVMNWFENECYEYLQAQLMNEAIDLFDLLEELE
;
A
#
# COMPACT_ATOMS: atom_id res chain seq x y z
N MET A 1 19.34 8.58 7.75
CA MET A 1 20.72 8.22 7.37
C MET A 1 20.79 8.18 5.87
N GLY A 2 21.63 9.03 5.28
CA GLY A 2 21.85 9.03 3.83
C GLY A 2 23.08 8.20 3.49
N PHE A 3 23.04 7.52 2.34
CA PHE A 3 24.12 6.71 1.83
C PHE A 3 24.46 7.13 0.40
N SER A 4 25.73 6.96 0.02
CA SER A 4 26.20 7.20 -1.34
C SER A 4 27.29 6.18 -1.70
N ILE A 5 27.33 5.77 -2.97
CA ILE A 5 28.20 4.71 -3.47
C ILE A 5 28.95 5.16 -4.72
N LEU A 6 30.22 4.75 -4.82
CA LEU A 6 30.97 4.76 -6.06
C LEU A 6 30.86 3.39 -6.71
N VAL A 7 30.47 3.38 -7.98
CA VAL A 7 30.30 2.17 -8.79
C VAL A 7 31.35 2.18 -9.89
N ASN A 8 32.06 1.06 -10.04
CA ASN A 8 32.96 0.80 -11.16
C ASN A 8 32.65 -0.59 -11.72
N ASP A 9 32.64 -0.73 -13.05
CA ASP A 9 32.28 -1.98 -13.75
C ASP A 9 31.00 -2.65 -13.20
N GLY A 10 30.01 -1.82 -12.84
CA GLY A 10 28.71 -2.28 -12.32
C GLY A 10 28.73 -2.79 -10.88
N LYS A 11 29.85 -2.68 -10.15
CA LYS A 11 29.98 -3.08 -8.75
C LYS A 11 30.33 -1.89 -7.86
N VAL A 12 29.84 -1.92 -6.62
CA VAL A 12 30.24 -0.92 -5.61
C VAL A 12 31.72 -1.12 -5.27
N GLU A 13 32.55 -0.09 -5.45
CA GLU A 13 33.95 -0.07 -5.00
C GLU A 13 34.14 0.73 -3.71
N TYR A 14 33.22 1.65 -3.42
CA TYR A 14 33.27 2.47 -2.23
C TYR A 14 31.87 2.85 -1.78
N ILE A 15 31.65 2.85 -0.46
CA ILE A 15 30.41 3.30 0.16
C ILE A 15 30.71 4.25 1.31
N CYS A 16 29.85 5.24 1.50
CA CYS A 16 29.86 6.10 2.68
C CYS A 16 28.45 6.38 3.20
N ASP A 17 28.39 6.81 4.46
CA ASP A 17 27.18 7.31 5.10
C ASP A 17 27.28 8.82 5.42
N SER A 18 26.13 9.40 5.75
CA SER A 18 26.00 10.82 6.07
C SER A 18 26.67 11.26 7.38
N ASP A 19 27.19 10.32 8.18
CA ASP A 19 27.93 10.62 9.41
C ASP A 19 29.45 10.48 9.18
N GLY A 20 29.89 10.29 7.93
CA GLY A 20 31.29 10.24 7.54
C GLY A 20 31.95 8.87 7.67
N ARG A 21 31.20 7.80 7.97
CA ARG A 21 31.76 6.44 7.89
C ARG A 21 31.90 6.06 6.42
N GLU A 22 33.00 5.42 6.09
CA GLU A 22 33.30 4.99 4.72
C GLU A 22 33.97 3.62 4.70
N LYS A 23 33.88 2.92 3.57
CA LYS A 23 34.56 1.64 3.35
C LYS A 23 34.79 1.41 1.86
N SER A 24 36.01 1.04 1.49
CA SER A 24 36.31 0.45 0.19
C SER A 24 35.79 -0.99 0.16
N ILE A 25 35.15 -1.36 -0.94
CA ILE A 25 34.42 -2.62 -1.08
C ILE A 25 35.20 -3.53 -2.01
N SER A 26 35.66 -4.66 -1.48
CA SER A 26 36.36 -5.69 -2.25
C SER A 26 35.50 -6.93 -2.47
N ALA A 27 34.52 -7.15 -1.60
CA ALA A 27 33.57 -8.26 -1.67
C ALA A 27 32.20 -7.84 -1.11
N PHE A 28 31.18 -8.65 -1.34
CA PHE A 28 29.82 -8.35 -0.89
C PHE A 28 29.70 -8.28 0.63
N GLU A 29 30.50 -9.07 1.35
CA GLU A 29 30.56 -9.09 2.81
C GLU A 29 30.99 -7.74 3.37
N ASP A 30 31.85 -7.01 2.67
CA ASP A 30 32.25 -5.67 3.09
C ASP A 30 31.06 -4.72 3.11
N LEU A 31 30.24 -4.81 2.08
CA LEU A 31 29.07 -3.97 1.85
C LEU A 31 27.95 -4.32 2.83
N ILE A 32 27.64 -5.60 3.01
CA ILE A 32 26.62 -6.04 3.98
C ILE A 32 27.05 -5.71 5.41
N GLU A 33 28.31 -5.90 5.78
CA GLU A 33 28.80 -5.53 7.11
C GLU A 33 28.71 -4.02 7.32
N PHE A 34 29.04 -3.22 6.29
CA PHE A 34 28.89 -1.78 6.33
C PHE A 34 27.43 -1.42 6.61
N LEU A 35 26.50 -1.90 5.76
CA LEU A 35 25.07 -1.59 5.79
C LEU A 35 24.35 -2.12 7.03
N THR A 36 24.81 -3.21 7.64
CA THR A 36 24.14 -3.81 8.80
C THR A 36 24.73 -3.40 10.14
N ASN A 37 25.36 -2.22 10.19
CA ASN A 37 25.88 -1.67 11.45
C ASN A 37 24.72 -1.33 12.40
N TYR A 38 24.92 -1.63 13.69
CA TYR A 38 23.91 -1.44 14.72
C TYR A 38 23.43 0.01 14.83
N LYS A 39 24.28 0.99 14.48
CA LYS A 39 23.93 2.42 14.52
C LYS A 39 22.79 2.80 13.58
N TYR A 40 22.45 1.96 12.61
CA TYR A 40 21.38 2.25 11.64
C TYR A 40 20.01 1.72 12.07
N LEU A 41 19.91 0.91 13.13
CA LEU A 41 18.65 0.25 13.52
C LEU A 41 17.53 1.23 13.89
N SER A 42 17.88 2.43 14.34
CA SER A 42 16.95 3.49 14.73
C SER A 42 16.78 4.57 13.67
N HIS A 43 17.33 4.39 12.46
CA HIS A 43 17.31 5.42 11.42
C HIS A 43 16.62 4.93 10.16
N LEU A 44 15.83 5.82 9.55
CA LEU A 44 15.44 5.68 8.16
C LEU A 44 16.72 5.73 7.30
N CYS A 45 17.04 4.64 6.61
CA CYS A 45 18.23 4.55 5.77
C CYS A 45 17.84 4.71 4.31
N CYS A 46 18.47 5.66 3.64
CA CYS A 46 18.08 6.09 2.32
C CYS A 46 19.28 6.21 1.42
N PHE A 47 19.08 5.86 0.16
CA PHE A 47 19.96 6.28 -0.92
C PHE A 47 19.18 7.14 -1.90
N TYR A 48 19.86 8.05 -2.60
CA TYR A 48 19.27 8.77 -3.72
C TYR A 48 19.80 8.17 -5.01
N CYS A 49 19.16 7.09 -5.43
CA CYS A 49 19.71 6.15 -6.40
C CYS A 49 18.84 6.10 -7.66
N SER A 50 19.42 6.27 -8.84
CA SER A 50 18.82 5.62 -10.00
C SER A 50 18.82 4.10 -9.79
N ASN A 51 17.94 3.36 -10.47
CA ASN A 51 17.81 1.89 -10.33
C ASN A 51 19.17 1.15 -10.39
N SER A 52 20.13 1.73 -11.11
CA SER A 52 21.52 1.29 -11.23
C SER A 52 22.22 1.01 -9.90
N ASP A 53 21.96 1.77 -8.84
CA ASP A 53 22.80 1.77 -7.64
C ASP A 53 22.46 0.60 -6.71
N PHE A 54 21.17 0.34 -6.57
CA PHE A 54 20.65 -0.84 -5.87
C PHE A 54 21.01 -2.13 -6.61
N ILE A 55 20.97 -2.10 -7.94
CA ILE A 55 21.50 -3.17 -8.78
C ILE A 55 23.01 -3.34 -8.53
N SER A 56 23.78 -2.25 -8.44
CA SER A 56 25.23 -2.30 -8.20
C SER A 56 25.59 -2.90 -6.84
N ILE A 57 24.73 -2.72 -5.83
CA ILE A 57 24.88 -3.36 -4.52
C ILE A 57 24.77 -4.88 -4.65
N ILE A 58 23.75 -5.38 -5.34
CA ILE A 58 23.51 -6.83 -5.49
C ILE A 58 24.41 -7.48 -6.55
N ASN A 59 25.03 -6.70 -7.45
CA ASN A 59 25.97 -7.19 -8.48
C ASN A 59 27.25 -7.83 -7.92
N HIS A 60 27.49 -7.72 -6.61
CA HIS A 60 28.53 -8.48 -5.93
C HIS A 60 28.17 -9.95 -5.68
N LEU A 61 26.89 -10.32 -5.80
CA LEU A 61 26.42 -11.71 -5.76
C LEU A 61 26.77 -12.45 -7.05
N SER A 62 26.73 -13.79 -7.00
CA SER A 62 26.82 -14.60 -8.21
C SER A 62 25.58 -14.41 -9.08
N LYS A 63 25.70 -14.63 -10.39
CA LYS A 63 24.58 -14.54 -11.34
C LYS A 63 23.38 -15.39 -10.91
N LYS A 64 23.63 -16.58 -10.36
CA LYS A 64 22.59 -17.49 -9.83
C LYS A 64 21.83 -16.88 -8.65
N GLU A 65 22.55 -16.26 -7.72
CA GLU A 65 21.95 -15.60 -6.55
C GLU A 65 21.17 -14.34 -6.95
N ILE A 66 21.69 -13.55 -7.90
CA ILE A 66 20.98 -12.38 -8.43
C ILE A 66 19.66 -12.82 -9.07
N ASN A 67 19.70 -13.82 -9.95
CA ASN A 67 18.48 -14.34 -10.59
C ASN A 67 17.49 -14.86 -9.53
N HIS A 68 17.97 -15.59 -8.53
CA HIS A 68 17.12 -16.07 -7.44
C HIS A 68 16.51 -14.92 -6.64
N LEU A 69 17.29 -13.88 -6.33
CA LEU A 69 16.85 -12.70 -5.59
C LEU A 69 15.84 -11.87 -6.36
N LEU A 70 16.03 -11.69 -7.67
CA LEU A 70 15.07 -10.98 -8.51
C LEU A 70 13.76 -11.76 -8.62
N LYS A 71 13.83 -13.09 -8.77
CA LYS A 71 12.65 -13.96 -8.93
C LYS A 71 11.84 -14.19 -7.66
N LYS A 72 12.51 -14.39 -6.52
CA LYS A 72 11.83 -14.69 -5.25
C LYS A 72 11.69 -13.47 -4.35
N HIS A 73 12.23 -12.33 -4.76
CA HIS A 73 12.41 -11.14 -3.94
C HIS A 73 13.18 -11.39 -2.64
N GLU A 74 13.75 -12.58 -2.45
CA GLU A 74 14.50 -12.94 -1.27
C GLU A 74 15.51 -14.05 -1.52
N ILE A 75 16.64 -13.98 -0.83
CA ILE A 75 17.63 -15.07 -0.77
C ILE A 75 18.22 -15.16 0.63
N ASP A 76 18.61 -16.37 1.02
CA ASP A 76 19.50 -16.57 2.15
C ASP A 76 20.96 -16.43 1.68
N TYR A 77 21.68 -15.52 2.32
CA TYR A 77 23.09 -15.26 2.06
C TYR A 77 23.87 -15.37 3.38
N TYR A 78 24.52 -16.51 3.59
CA TYR A 78 25.23 -16.85 4.82
C TYR A 78 24.34 -16.74 6.06
N LYS A 79 24.54 -15.71 6.91
CA LYS A 79 23.73 -15.45 8.12
C LYS A 79 22.69 -14.33 7.92
N TYR A 80 22.53 -13.87 6.69
CA TYR A 80 21.64 -12.79 6.30
C TYR A 80 20.52 -13.35 5.44
N LYS A 81 19.33 -12.78 5.58
CA LYS A 81 18.27 -12.92 4.59
C LYS A 81 18.09 -11.58 3.89
N LEU A 82 18.30 -11.57 2.57
CA LEU A 82 18.19 -10.39 1.74
C LEU A 82 16.82 -10.39 1.11
N GLN A 83 16.17 -9.23 1.05
CA GLN A 83 14.98 -9.04 0.24
C GLN A 83 15.18 -7.82 -0.65
N PHE A 84 14.83 -7.95 -1.93
CA PHE A 84 15.09 -6.91 -2.92
C PHE A 84 13.84 -6.62 -3.72
N TYR A 85 13.42 -5.36 -3.66
CA TYR A 85 12.28 -4.85 -4.41
C TYR A 85 12.81 -3.75 -5.35
N PRO A 86 12.95 -4.05 -6.65
CA PRO A 86 13.43 -3.08 -7.63
C PRO A 86 12.74 -1.73 -7.46
N ASN A 87 13.55 -0.67 -7.47
CA ASN A 87 13.10 0.73 -7.41
C ASN A 87 12.43 1.13 -6.08
N LYS A 88 12.25 0.23 -5.11
CA LYS A 88 11.59 0.54 -3.83
C LYS A 88 12.59 0.50 -2.69
N GLN A 89 13.10 -0.70 -2.40
CA GLN A 89 13.88 -0.93 -1.19
C GLN A 89 14.75 -2.18 -1.26
N LEU A 90 15.83 -2.16 -0.47
CA LEU A 90 16.63 -3.31 -0.09
C LEU A 90 16.43 -3.58 1.40
N ILE A 91 16.14 -4.82 1.77
CA ILE A 91 16.00 -5.24 3.18
C ILE A 91 17.09 -6.26 3.49
N ILE A 92 17.79 -6.07 4.61
CA ILE A 92 18.78 -7.02 5.10
C ILE A 92 18.39 -7.46 6.52
N ARG A 93 18.05 -8.73 6.67
CA ARG A 93 17.67 -9.35 7.94
C ARG A 93 18.83 -10.14 8.54
N LYS A 94 19.16 -9.85 9.79
CA LYS A 94 19.92 -10.72 10.70
C LYS A 94 18.95 -11.42 11.65
N PRO A 95 19.35 -12.50 12.35
CA PRO A 95 18.47 -13.21 13.28
C PRO A 95 17.74 -12.35 14.32
N LYS A 96 18.30 -11.18 14.69
CA LYS A 96 17.73 -10.27 15.69
C LYS A 96 17.39 -8.87 15.17
N ASN A 97 17.78 -8.53 13.94
CA ASN A 97 17.78 -7.15 13.45
C ASN A 97 17.33 -7.11 12.00
N ILE A 98 16.57 -6.07 11.64
CA ILE A 98 16.14 -5.82 10.26
C ILE A 98 16.61 -4.42 9.86
N HIS A 99 17.26 -4.31 8.70
CA HIS A 99 17.74 -3.06 8.15
C HIS A 99 16.99 -2.77 6.85
N TYR A 100 16.36 -1.60 6.74
CA TYR A 100 15.59 -1.16 5.58
C TYR A 100 16.34 -0.03 4.87
N PHE A 101 16.55 -0.17 3.57
CA PHE A 101 17.17 0.86 2.73
C PHE A 101 16.22 1.27 1.62
N PHE A 102 15.83 2.54 1.60
CA PHE A 102 14.88 3.07 0.63
C PHE A 102 15.58 3.76 -0.53
N ASN A 103 15.07 3.57 -1.74
CA ASN A 103 15.45 4.39 -2.86
C ASN A 103 14.61 5.67 -2.88
N LEU A 104 15.25 6.82 -2.77
CA LEU A 104 14.60 8.11 -2.79
C LEU A 104 14.28 8.63 -4.19
N HIS A 105 15.00 8.21 -5.24
CA HIS A 105 14.82 8.75 -6.59
C HIS A 105 13.38 8.65 -7.14
N PRO A 106 12.65 7.52 -7.01
CA PRO A 106 11.27 7.43 -7.47
C PRO A 106 10.31 8.40 -6.78
N PHE A 107 10.64 8.84 -5.56
CA PHE A 107 9.83 9.81 -4.83
C PHE A 107 10.05 11.25 -5.32
N PHE A 108 11.20 11.53 -5.93
CA PHE A 108 11.58 12.87 -6.35
C PHE A 108 11.52 13.08 -7.86
N ARG A 109 11.66 12.02 -8.67
CA ARG A 109 11.53 11.99 -10.14
C ARG A 109 12.34 13.01 -10.92
N GLU A 110 13.29 13.64 -10.26
CA GLU A 110 14.23 14.54 -10.87
C GLU A 110 15.65 14.16 -10.45
N GLU A 111 16.64 14.58 -11.25
CA GLU A 111 18.03 14.50 -10.82
C GLU A 111 18.18 15.18 -9.46
N LEU A 112 19.07 14.67 -8.62
CA LEU A 112 19.38 15.22 -7.29
C LEU A 112 19.61 16.76 -7.35
N LYS A 113 20.10 17.27 -8.49
CA LYS A 113 20.25 18.70 -8.77
C LYS A 113 18.94 19.50 -8.66
N VAL A 114 17.87 19.00 -9.25
CA VAL A 114 16.61 19.74 -9.43
C VAL A 114 15.78 19.65 -8.15
N ALA A 115 15.75 18.47 -7.51
CA ALA A 115 15.10 18.22 -6.22
C ALA A 115 15.60 19.14 -5.08
N MET A 116 16.74 19.82 -5.26
CA MET A 116 17.35 20.74 -4.28
C MET A 116 17.03 22.23 -4.49
N GLY A 117 16.52 22.63 -5.65
CA GLY A 117 16.45 24.05 -6.04
C GLY A 117 17.81 24.76 -6.07
N SER A 118 17.82 26.09 -6.22
CA SER A 118 19.03 26.94 -6.31
C SER A 118 19.82 27.10 -5.00
N SER A 119 19.50 26.34 -3.95
CA SER A 119 19.89 26.63 -2.57
C SER A 119 21.17 25.94 -2.09
N LEU A 120 21.73 24.99 -2.85
CA LEU A 120 23.02 24.36 -2.53
C LEU A 120 23.89 24.24 -3.78
N ASP A 121 25.19 24.48 -3.58
CA ASP A 121 26.28 24.55 -4.57
C ASP A 121 26.54 23.19 -5.28
N TYR A 122 25.56 22.68 -6.02
CA TYR A 122 25.66 21.43 -6.79
C TYR A 122 26.78 21.48 -7.83
N ASP A 123 27.08 22.67 -8.36
CA ASP A 123 28.14 22.89 -9.33
C ASP A 123 29.55 22.78 -8.72
N ILE A 124 29.69 22.90 -7.38
CA ILE A 124 30.94 22.58 -6.66
C ILE A 124 31.12 21.06 -6.53
N ILE A 125 30.02 20.31 -6.42
CA ILE A 125 30.01 18.87 -6.19
C ILE A 125 30.45 18.14 -7.48
N ARG A 126 29.99 18.53 -8.67
CA ARG A 126 30.26 17.79 -9.93
C ARG A 126 31.73 17.69 -10.38
N LYS A 127 32.65 18.52 -9.87
CA LYS A 127 34.00 18.64 -10.46
C LYS A 127 34.95 17.44 -10.26
N ASN A 128 34.67 16.51 -9.35
CA ASN A 128 35.53 15.34 -9.11
C ASN A 128 34.72 14.07 -8.81
N GLN A 129 34.16 13.40 -9.82
CA GLN A 129 33.44 12.12 -9.64
C GLN A 129 34.31 10.94 -9.14
N ASN A 130 35.65 11.10 -9.15
CA ASN A 130 36.59 10.09 -8.64
C ASN A 130 37.11 10.41 -7.22
N ASP A 131 36.55 11.41 -6.55
CA ASP A 131 36.96 11.82 -5.20
C ASP A 131 35.96 11.31 -4.16
N THR A 132 36.43 10.58 -3.17
CA THR A 132 35.57 10.06 -2.07
C THR A 132 34.86 11.18 -1.31
N GLU A 133 35.42 12.40 -1.33
CA GLU A 133 34.81 13.59 -0.74
C GLU A 133 33.48 13.99 -1.43
N TYR A 134 33.31 13.67 -2.72
CA TYR A 134 32.06 13.85 -3.46
C TYR A 134 30.92 13.05 -2.83
N TYR A 135 31.17 11.75 -2.64
CA TYR A 135 30.18 10.79 -2.15
C TYR A 135 29.79 11.10 -0.71
N LYS A 136 30.73 11.54 0.13
CA LYS A 136 30.44 12.01 1.50
C LYS A 136 29.45 13.18 1.50
N LYS A 137 29.68 14.18 0.65
CA LYS A 137 28.77 15.33 0.51
C LYS A 137 27.40 14.89 -0.01
N GLN A 138 27.35 13.95 -0.95
CA GLN A 138 26.10 13.36 -1.39
C GLN A 138 25.36 12.64 -0.26
N ALA A 139 26.03 11.78 0.53
CA ALA A 139 25.38 11.06 1.60
C ALA A 139 24.74 12.01 2.64
N VAL A 140 25.45 13.08 3.03
CA VAL A 140 24.92 14.16 3.88
C VAL A 140 23.68 14.80 3.26
N LEU A 141 23.70 15.03 1.95
CA LEU A 141 22.58 15.61 1.23
C LEU A 141 21.36 14.67 1.17
N VAL A 142 21.56 13.39 0.91
CA VAL A 142 20.50 12.37 0.94
C VAL A 142 19.83 12.34 2.31
N LYS A 143 20.62 12.48 3.40
CA LYS A 143 20.07 12.61 4.76
C LYS A 143 19.21 13.87 4.90
N LYS A 144 19.67 15.03 4.44
CA LYS A 144 18.90 16.28 4.50
C LYS A 144 17.59 16.22 3.73
N ILE A 145 17.59 15.59 2.55
CA ILE A 145 16.38 15.37 1.76
C ILE A 145 15.43 14.45 2.53
N ALA A 146 15.91 13.30 3.01
CA ALA A 146 15.10 12.40 3.84
C ALA A 146 14.52 13.15 5.05
N GLU A 147 15.34 13.90 5.78
CA GLU A 147 14.94 14.72 6.92
C GLU A 147 13.88 15.74 6.54
N TYR A 148 14.11 16.59 5.53
CA TYR A 148 13.13 17.61 5.08
C TYR A 148 11.73 17.03 4.82
N TYR A 149 11.65 15.85 4.18
CA TYR A 149 10.36 15.22 3.89
C TYR A 149 9.77 14.40 5.05
N THR A 150 10.61 13.95 6.00
CA THR A 150 10.19 13.24 7.22
C THR A 150 9.91 14.14 8.43
N ASP A 151 10.51 15.34 8.49
CA ASP A 151 10.44 16.29 9.62
C ASP A 151 9.30 17.31 9.49
N GLU A 152 8.49 17.27 8.44
CA GLU A 152 7.18 17.93 8.41
C GLU A 152 6.15 17.24 9.34
N LYS A 153 6.57 16.86 10.54
CA LYS A 153 5.71 16.47 11.67
C LYS A 153 4.98 17.67 12.30
N SER A 154 5.17 18.89 11.81
CA SER A 154 4.81 20.09 12.55
C SER A 154 3.46 20.72 12.24
N ASN A 155 2.69 20.26 11.23
CA ASN A 155 1.40 20.87 10.90
C ASN A 155 0.19 19.91 10.86
N PHE A 156 0.37 18.62 11.13
CA PHE A 156 -0.77 17.70 11.24
C PHE A 156 -1.27 17.64 12.68
N PRO A 157 -2.60 17.67 12.90
CA PRO A 157 -3.15 17.65 14.26
C PRO A 157 -2.75 16.36 14.97
N GLN A 158 -2.09 16.50 16.11
CA GLN A 158 -1.87 15.40 17.04
C GLN A 158 -3.14 15.22 17.87
N PHE A 159 -3.71 14.03 17.80
CA PHE A 159 -4.86 13.70 18.62
C PHE A 159 -4.42 12.87 19.82
N ASN A 160 -4.70 13.37 21.02
CA ASN A 160 -4.67 12.52 22.22
C ASN A 160 -5.99 11.74 22.30
N LEU A 161 -6.28 10.88 21.31
CA LEU A 161 -7.45 10.01 21.35
C LEU A 161 -7.20 8.88 22.36
N LYS A 162 -8.20 8.65 23.22
CA LYS A 162 -8.17 7.55 24.17
C LYS A 162 -8.71 6.30 23.50
N VAL A 163 -7.92 5.22 23.53
CA VAL A 163 -8.39 3.88 23.18
C VAL A 163 -9.49 3.48 24.16
N THR A 164 -10.64 3.11 23.62
CA THR A 164 -11.83 2.66 24.38
C THR A 164 -12.05 1.16 24.26
N ASN A 165 -11.55 0.53 23.18
CA ASN A 165 -11.64 -0.90 22.94
C ASN A 165 -10.23 -1.51 22.80
N GLU A 166 -9.67 -1.98 23.92
CA GLU A 166 -8.37 -2.65 23.92
C GLU A 166 -8.42 -3.98 23.14
N PRO A 167 -7.37 -4.34 22.38
CA PRO A 167 -7.34 -5.62 21.67
C PRO A 167 -7.33 -6.81 22.61
N GLN A 168 -8.07 -7.85 22.23
CA GLN A 168 -8.14 -9.11 22.97
C GLN A 168 -7.24 -10.20 22.37
N THR A 169 -6.70 -9.94 21.17
CA THR A 169 -5.89 -10.85 20.35
C THR A 169 -4.71 -10.11 19.72
N ASP A 170 -3.75 -10.87 19.20
CA ASP A 170 -2.61 -10.36 18.41
C ASP A 170 -2.83 -10.49 16.90
N ASN A 171 -3.97 -11.03 16.46
CA ASN A 171 -4.38 -11.16 15.06
C ASN A 171 -4.82 -9.81 14.45
N TYR A 172 -4.07 -8.73 14.67
CA TYR A 172 -4.49 -7.35 14.39
C TYR A 172 -4.96 -7.11 12.95
N PHE A 173 -4.27 -7.72 11.98
CA PHE A 173 -4.63 -7.62 10.57
C PHE A 173 -5.99 -8.26 10.29
N GLU A 174 -6.21 -9.49 10.77
CA GLU A 174 -7.49 -10.19 10.59
C GLU A 174 -8.64 -9.43 11.26
N ILE A 175 -8.41 -8.88 12.46
CA ILE A 175 -9.41 -8.07 13.17
C ILE A 175 -9.75 -6.80 12.40
N GLY A 176 -8.76 -6.14 11.80
CA GLY A 176 -8.98 -4.95 10.98
C GLY A 176 -9.94 -5.22 9.82
N THR A 177 -9.64 -6.22 9.01
CA THR A 177 -10.44 -6.59 7.83
C THR A 177 -11.82 -7.16 8.22
N ALA A 178 -11.89 -7.99 9.27
CA ALA A 178 -13.16 -8.54 9.73
C ALA A 178 -14.08 -7.46 10.32
N PHE A 179 -13.50 -6.46 10.99
CA PHE A 179 -14.24 -5.30 11.48
C PHE A 179 -14.80 -4.46 10.33
N ASP A 180 -14.01 -4.23 9.27
CA ASP A 180 -14.47 -3.55 8.06
C ASP A 180 -15.72 -4.23 7.46
N TYR A 181 -15.69 -5.56 7.25
CA TYR A 181 -16.87 -6.31 6.80
C TYR A 181 -18.07 -6.14 7.74
N LEU A 182 -17.88 -6.29 9.06
CA LEU A 182 -18.96 -6.17 10.03
C LEU A 182 -19.56 -4.76 10.08
N LEU A 183 -18.73 -3.72 9.99
CA LEU A 183 -19.18 -2.34 9.98
C LEU A 183 -20.02 -2.07 8.73
N ARG A 184 -19.55 -2.51 7.55
CA ARG A 184 -20.30 -2.41 6.30
C ARG A 184 -21.66 -3.11 6.39
N PHE A 185 -21.70 -4.33 6.97
CA PHE A 185 -22.97 -5.01 7.20
C PHE A 185 -23.90 -4.20 8.09
N LYS A 186 -23.39 -3.64 9.20
CA LYS A 186 -24.20 -2.85 10.13
C LYS A 186 -24.74 -1.59 9.47
N ILE A 187 -23.94 -0.89 8.67
CA ILE A 187 -24.39 0.28 7.90
C ILE A 187 -25.47 -0.13 6.89
N GLU A 188 -25.30 -1.23 6.16
CA GLU A 188 -26.32 -1.73 5.22
C GLU A 188 -27.64 -2.09 5.93
N ALA A 189 -27.56 -2.72 7.10
CA ALA A 189 -28.75 -3.10 7.86
C ALA A 189 -29.52 -1.89 8.41
N GLU A 190 -28.84 -0.78 8.69
CA GLU A 190 -29.40 0.39 9.36
C GLU A 190 -29.91 1.48 8.42
N ASN A 191 -29.58 1.43 7.13
CA ASN A 191 -29.96 2.44 6.14
C ASN A 191 -30.74 1.84 4.96
N GLU A 192 -31.63 2.63 4.35
CA GLU A 192 -32.46 2.17 3.22
C GLU A 192 -31.76 2.34 1.87
N ASN A 193 -30.95 3.39 1.71
CA ASN A 193 -30.28 3.75 0.45
C ASN A 193 -28.79 3.43 0.51
N VAL A 194 -28.47 2.13 0.54
CA VAL A 194 -27.09 1.66 0.58
C VAL A 194 -26.70 1.04 -0.74
N ILE A 195 -25.57 1.49 -1.28
CA ILE A 195 -24.95 0.97 -2.49
C ILE A 195 -23.77 0.12 -2.08
N THR A 196 -23.76 -1.14 -2.52
CA THR A 196 -22.71 -2.09 -2.17
C THR A 196 -22.04 -2.67 -3.40
N GLN A 197 -20.83 -3.16 -3.18
CA GLN A 197 -20.08 -3.98 -4.13
C GLN A 197 -20.10 -5.45 -3.68
N PRO A 198 -19.83 -6.40 -4.59
CA PRO A 198 -19.48 -7.75 -4.20
C PRO A 198 -18.37 -7.76 -3.15
N TRP A 199 -18.40 -8.74 -2.23
CA TRP A 199 -17.33 -8.90 -1.25
C TRP A 199 -16.02 -9.24 -1.96
N VAL A 200 -14.93 -8.59 -1.56
CA VAL A 200 -13.60 -8.85 -2.14
C VAL A 200 -13.20 -10.32 -1.94
N ALA A 201 -13.72 -10.98 -0.89
CA ALA A 201 -13.58 -12.42 -0.69
C ALA A 201 -14.12 -13.31 -1.83
N TYR A 202 -15.05 -12.85 -2.68
CA TYR A 202 -15.43 -13.61 -3.88
C TYR A 202 -14.29 -13.72 -4.88
N ASN A 203 -13.33 -12.79 -4.82
CA ASN A 203 -12.20 -12.77 -5.73
C ASN A 203 -11.25 -13.95 -5.49
N SER A 204 -11.36 -14.64 -4.35
CA SER A 204 -10.62 -15.88 -4.07
C SER A 204 -10.97 -17.03 -5.03
N LEU A 205 -11.98 -16.86 -5.89
CA LEU A 205 -12.38 -17.83 -6.91
C LEU A 205 -11.77 -17.55 -8.29
N TYR A 206 -11.17 -16.36 -8.53
CA TYR A 206 -10.79 -15.93 -9.88
C TYR A 206 -9.73 -16.82 -10.53
N ASP A 207 -8.79 -17.35 -9.75
CA ASP A 207 -7.64 -18.12 -10.27
C ASP A 207 -7.85 -19.64 -10.20
N LEU A 208 -8.99 -20.10 -9.67
CA LEU A 208 -9.32 -21.52 -9.49
C LEU A 208 -10.07 -22.09 -10.70
N ASN A 209 -9.33 -22.31 -11.78
CA ASN A 209 -9.88 -22.68 -13.10
C ASN A 209 -9.43 -24.07 -13.60
N SER A 210 -8.55 -24.76 -12.89
CA SER A 210 -8.10 -26.11 -13.27
C SER A 210 -8.96 -27.22 -12.66
N GLU A 211 -8.87 -28.44 -13.21
CA GLU A 211 -9.50 -29.62 -12.59
C GLU A 211 -8.92 -29.94 -11.20
N GLU A 212 -7.67 -29.56 -10.94
CA GLU A 212 -6.99 -29.77 -9.66
C GLU A 212 -7.57 -28.85 -8.56
N ASP A 213 -8.10 -27.68 -8.95
CA ASP A 213 -8.66 -26.66 -8.03
C ASP A 213 -10.10 -26.97 -7.58
N LEU A 214 -10.78 -27.93 -8.21
CA LEU A 214 -12.21 -28.19 -7.98
C LEU A 214 -12.55 -28.37 -6.49
N LYS A 215 -11.70 -29.07 -5.76
CA LYS A 215 -11.90 -29.34 -4.34
C LYS A 215 -11.74 -28.08 -3.47
N GLU A 216 -10.80 -27.21 -3.82
CA GLU A 216 -10.59 -25.92 -3.15
C GLU A 216 -11.75 -24.98 -3.42
N LYS A 217 -12.13 -24.87 -4.70
CA LYS A 217 -13.30 -24.12 -5.16
C LYS A 217 -14.57 -24.49 -4.40
N GLU A 218 -14.90 -25.78 -4.31
CA GLU A 218 -16.07 -26.26 -3.57
C GLU A 218 -16.04 -25.85 -2.08
N ARG A 219 -14.86 -25.83 -1.44
CA ARG A 219 -14.72 -25.44 -0.03
C ARG A 219 -14.96 -23.94 0.14
N ILE A 220 -14.40 -23.12 -0.75
CA ILE A 220 -14.58 -21.67 -0.76
C ILE A 220 -16.06 -21.33 -1.00
N GLU A 221 -16.67 -21.90 -2.04
CA GLU A 221 -18.08 -21.69 -2.37
C GLU A 221 -19.00 -22.08 -1.20
N LYS A 222 -18.71 -23.21 -0.53
CA LYS A 222 -19.47 -23.63 0.66
C LYS A 222 -19.36 -22.63 1.81
N ARG A 223 -18.19 -22.00 2.01
CA ARG A 223 -18.00 -20.95 3.03
C ARG A 223 -18.75 -19.68 2.63
N LEU A 224 -18.61 -19.20 1.40
CA LEU A 224 -19.32 -18.03 0.90
C LEU A 224 -20.84 -18.21 1.02
N ALA A 225 -21.38 -19.36 0.60
CA ALA A 225 -22.80 -19.67 0.74
C ALA A 225 -23.28 -19.68 2.20
N LYS A 226 -22.45 -20.16 3.13
CA LYS A 226 -22.73 -20.08 4.58
C LYS A 226 -22.77 -18.63 5.04
N VAL A 227 -21.80 -17.81 4.64
CA VAL A 227 -21.72 -16.38 4.99
C VAL A 227 -22.95 -15.66 4.45
N GLU A 228 -23.28 -15.81 3.17
CA GLU A 228 -24.48 -15.21 2.55
C GLU A 228 -25.76 -15.53 3.31
N LYS A 229 -25.94 -16.78 3.73
CA LYS A 229 -27.12 -17.19 4.49
C LYS A 229 -27.20 -16.48 5.84
N VAL A 230 -26.08 -16.34 6.54
CA VAL A 230 -26.01 -15.65 7.84
C VAL A 230 -26.23 -14.16 7.66
N TYR A 231 -25.58 -13.59 6.64
CA TYR A 231 -25.70 -12.20 6.27
C TYR A 231 -27.14 -11.78 5.93
N ARG A 232 -27.83 -12.53 5.07
CA ARG A 232 -29.25 -12.30 4.75
C ARG A 232 -30.16 -12.41 5.98
N SER A 233 -29.84 -13.29 6.93
CA SER A 233 -30.55 -13.34 8.21
C SER A 233 -30.27 -12.12 9.08
N PHE A 234 -29.03 -11.61 9.06
CA PHE A 234 -28.65 -10.41 9.79
C PHE A 234 -29.38 -9.18 9.25
N LEU A 235 -29.39 -8.94 7.93
CA LEU A 235 -30.11 -7.80 7.34
C LEU A 235 -31.59 -7.72 7.76
N LYS A 236 -32.25 -8.86 7.95
CA LYS A 236 -33.65 -8.92 8.41
C LYS A 236 -33.82 -8.68 9.91
N LYS A 237 -32.90 -9.19 10.73
CA LYS A 237 -33.03 -9.20 12.19
C LYS A 237 -32.33 -8.02 12.86
N LYS A 238 -31.33 -7.45 12.19
CA LYS A 238 -30.42 -6.41 12.69
C LYS A 238 -29.73 -6.78 14.02
N ILE A 239 -29.54 -8.08 14.26
CA ILE A 239 -28.88 -8.59 15.47
C ILE A 239 -27.52 -9.17 15.08
N VAL A 240 -26.45 -8.53 15.55
CA VAL A 240 -25.10 -9.08 15.46
C VAL A 240 -25.05 -10.33 16.34
N THR A 241 -24.68 -11.46 15.75
CA THR A 241 -24.55 -12.75 16.45
C THR A 241 -23.13 -13.24 16.34
N GLU A 242 -22.70 -14.09 17.28
CA GLU A 242 -21.40 -14.77 17.20
C GLU A 242 -21.20 -15.46 15.84
N LYS A 243 -22.27 -16.00 15.25
CA LYS A 243 -22.21 -16.63 13.93
C LYS A 243 -21.88 -15.62 12.81
N LEU A 244 -22.40 -14.39 12.89
CA LEU A 244 -22.07 -13.32 11.94
C LEU A 244 -20.61 -12.89 12.09
N ILE A 245 -20.12 -12.73 13.33
CA ILE A 245 -18.72 -12.40 13.62
C ILE A 245 -17.78 -13.49 13.09
N LYS A 246 -18.09 -14.77 13.31
CA LYS A 246 -17.33 -15.87 12.71
C LYS A 246 -17.33 -15.83 11.18
N CYS A 247 -18.43 -15.38 10.58
CA CYS A 247 -18.54 -15.26 9.13
C CYS A 247 -17.72 -14.08 8.56
N SER A 248 -17.54 -12.97 9.28
CA SER A 248 -16.62 -11.90 8.82
C SER A 248 -15.15 -12.30 8.93
N LEU A 249 -14.79 -13.12 9.92
CA LEU A 249 -13.47 -13.76 10.01
C LEU A 249 -13.26 -14.76 8.86
N ASP A 250 -14.28 -15.57 8.52
CA ASP A 250 -14.24 -16.45 7.33
C ASP A 250 -13.98 -15.62 6.05
N LEU A 251 -14.67 -14.49 5.86
CA LEU A 251 -14.46 -13.60 4.71
C LEU A 251 -13.04 -13.04 4.65
N THR A 252 -12.49 -12.63 5.80
CA THR A 252 -11.13 -12.08 5.88
C THR A 252 -10.08 -13.08 5.43
N LYS A 253 -10.25 -14.36 5.77
CA LYS A 253 -9.34 -15.43 5.35
C LYS A 253 -9.43 -15.66 3.84
N LEU A 254 -10.64 -15.72 3.29
CA LEU A 254 -10.84 -15.81 1.85
C LEU A 254 -10.26 -14.59 1.10
N ASP A 255 -10.41 -13.39 1.67
CA ASP A 255 -9.85 -12.16 1.11
C ASP A 255 -8.32 -12.23 0.94
N SER A 256 -7.64 -12.87 1.89
CA SER A 256 -6.19 -13.04 1.87
C SER A 256 -5.67 -13.93 0.74
N ILE A 257 -6.52 -14.83 0.20
CA ILE A 257 -6.18 -15.62 -1.00
C ILE A 257 -5.94 -14.67 -2.17
N TYR A 258 -6.89 -13.75 -2.40
CA TYR A 258 -6.79 -12.77 -3.46
C TYR A 258 -5.76 -11.66 -3.17
N ARG A 259 -5.74 -11.11 -1.96
CA ARG A 259 -4.91 -9.94 -1.63
C ARG A 259 -3.44 -10.27 -1.38
N ALA A 260 -3.15 -11.44 -0.82
CA ALA A 260 -1.81 -11.83 -0.40
C ALA A 260 -1.28 -13.07 -1.14
N GLY A 261 -2.08 -13.68 -2.02
CA GLY A 261 -1.68 -14.83 -2.83
C GLY A 261 -1.57 -16.13 -2.02
N TYR A 262 -2.25 -16.25 -0.88
CA TYR A 262 -2.30 -17.50 -0.12
C TYR A 262 -3.17 -18.55 -0.82
N THR A 263 -2.79 -19.80 -0.71
CA THR A 263 -3.66 -20.95 -1.04
C THR A 263 -4.63 -21.25 0.10
N TYR A 264 -5.75 -21.90 -0.19
CA TYR A 264 -6.69 -22.30 0.86
C TYR A 264 -6.05 -23.21 1.92
N GLU A 265 -5.13 -24.09 1.52
CA GLU A 265 -4.40 -25.01 2.40
C GLU A 265 -3.47 -24.30 3.38
N GLU A 266 -2.94 -23.13 3.03
CA GLU A 266 -2.06 -22.33 3.90
C GLU A 266 -2.83 -21.58 4.99
N LEU A 267 -4.15 -21.48 4.87
CA LEU A 267 -4.99 -20.72 5.79
C LEU A 267 -5.51 -21.59 6.94
N ASP A 268 -5.22 -21.18 8.18
CA ASP A 268 -5.87 -21.75 9.35
C ASP A 268 -7.26 -21.14 9.51
N PHE A 269 -8.30 -21.87 9.16
CA PHE A 269 -9.70 -21.44 9.37
C PHE A 269 -10.22 -21.66 10.79
N LYS A 270 -9.37 -22.06 11.75
CA LYS A 270 -9.73 -22.04 13.17
C LYS A 270 -9.96 -20.58 13.59
N ILE A 271 -10.98 -20.37 14.42
CA ILE A 271 -11.33 -19.05 14.94
C ILE A 271 -11.03 -19.05 16.44
N ASP A 272 -10.24 -18.08 16.91
CA ASP A 272 -10.01 -17.86 18.33
C ASP A 272 -11.23 -17.16 18.97
N SER A 273 -11.62 -17.60 20.16
CA SER A 273 -12.62 -16.91 20.99
C SER A 273 -12.26 -15.45 21.26
N LYS A 274 -10.96 -15.14 21.37
CA LYS A 274 -10.46 -13.77 21.56
C LYS A 274 -10.71 -12.87 20.37
N ASP A 275 -10.63 -13.41 19.14
CA ASP A 275 -10.94 -12.65 17.93
C ASP A 275 -12.43 -12.27 17.90
N ILE A 276 -13.29 -13.18 18.36
CA ILE A 276 -14.73 -12.95 18.48
C ILE A 276 -15.02 -11.86 19.51
N GLU A 277 -14.44 -11.97 20.72
CA GLU A 277 -14.59 -10.99 21.79
C GLU A 277 -14.11 -9.60 21.34
N ASP A 278 -12.98 -9.53 20.63
CA ASP A 278 -12.44 -8.28 20.12
C ASP A 278 -13.38 -7.61 19.11
N LEU A 279 -13.87 -8.37 18.13
CA LEU A 279 -14.80 -7.86 17.13
C LEU A 279 -16.15 -7.45 17.73
N ASP A 280 -16.64 -8.18 18.73
CA ASP A 280 -17.88 -7.84 19.45
C ASP A 280 -17.75 -6.51 20.22
N ASN A 281 -16.61 -6.29 20.88
CA ASN A 281 -16.31 -5.02 21.55
C ASN A 281 -16.24 -3.86 20.54
N LEU A 282 -15.54 -4.05 19.41
CA LEU A 282 -15.41 -3.03 18.38
C LEU A 282 -16.75 -2.66 17.75
N ILE A 283 -17.55 -3.64 17.32
CA ILE A 283 -18.82 -3.39 16.62
C ILE A 283 -19.90 -2.81 17.55
N SER A 284 -19.82 -3.10 18.84
CA SER A 284 -20.70 -2.54 19.88
C SER A 284 -20.38 -1.08 20.18
N GLY A 285 -19.12 -0.66 20.04
CA GLY A 285 -18.68 0.71 20.30
C GLY A 285 -18.97 1.71 19.19
N VAL A 286 -19.38 1.26 17.99
CA VAL A 286 -19.57 2.12 16.82
C VAL A 286 -20.64 3.20 17.10
N PRO A 287 -20.32 4.49 16.90
CA PRO A 287 -21.26 5.58 17.18
C PRO A 287 -22.49 5.52 16.27
N GLU A 288 -23.67 5.78 16.82
CA GLU A 288 -24.93 5.74 16.06
C GLU A 288 -24.94 6.68 14.86
N GLY A 289 -24.30 7.85 14.98
CA GLY A 289 -24.20 8.82 13.89
C GLY A 289 -23.37 8.36 12.68
N LEU A 290 -22.57 7.29 12.82
CA LEU A 290 -21.94 6.64 11.66
C LEU A 290 -22.87 5.60 11.02
N LEU A 291 -23.84 5.09 11.79
CA LEU A 291 -24.66 3.93 11.42
C LEU A 291 -26.00 4.30 10.81
N LYS A 292 -26.59 5.44 11.16
CA LYS A 292 -28.01 5.76 10.87
C LYS A 292 -28.17 7.16 10.29
N ASP A 293 -29.35 7.38 9.72
CA ASP A 293 -29.83 8.68 9.22
C ASP A 293 -28.97 9.27 8.09
N ASN A 294 -28.24 8.41 7.37
CA ASN A 294 -27.43 8.82 6.24
C ASN A 294 -28.29 8.92 4.97
N ARG A 295 -28.12 9.99 4.19
CA ARG A 295 -28.83 10.19 2.91
C ARG A 295 -28.37 9.17 1.88
N ILE A 296 -27.06 8.94 1.81
CA ILE A 296 -26.43 7.99 0.91
C ILE A 296 -25.25 7.31 1.60
N CYS A 297 -25.20 5.99 1.49
CA CYS A 297 -24.06 5.18 1.93
C CYS A 297 -23.55 4.36 0.75
N ILE A 298 -22.28 4.52 0.39
CA ILE A 298 -21.61 3.69 -0.60
C ILE A 298 -20.52 2.92 0.13
N LEU A 299 -20.64 1.60 0.13
CA LEU A 299 -19.77 0.70 0.87
C LEU A 299 -18.71 0.13 -0.06
N ASN A 300 -17.46 0.29 0.35
CA ASN A 300 -16.28 -0.07 -0.43
C ASN A 300 -16.25 0.50 -1.86
N PRO A 301 -16.50 1.82 -2.06
CA PRO A 301 -16.47 2.41 -3.39
C PRO A 301 -15.11 2.27 -4.07
N THR A 302 -15.13 2.03 -5.38
CA THR A 302 -13.96 2.05 -6.27
C THR A 302 -13.99 3.28 -7.16
N PHE A 303 -12.86 3.63 -7.76
CA PHE A 303 -12.68 4.80 -8.63
C PHE A 303 -12.74 4.42 -10.12
N GLY A 304 -13.35 3.28 -10.45
CA GLY A 304 -13.44 2.77 -11.81
C GLY A 304 -12.06 2.44 -12.40
N LEU A 305 -11.84 2.79 -13.68
CA LEU A 305 -10.54 2.62 -14.35
C LEU A 305 -9.38 3.27 -13.59
N ALA A 306 -9.62 4.37 -12.86
CA ALA A 306 -8.56 5.00 -12.07
C ALA A 306 -8.03 4.08 -10.96
N SER A 307 -8.88 3.25 -10.34
CA SER A 307 -8.44 2.22 -9.39
C SER A 307 -7.51 1.20 -10.04
N TYR A 308 -7.80 0.80 -11.28
CA TYR A 308 -6.97 -0.18 -12.01
C TYR A 308 -5.58 0.36 -12.34
N LEU A 309 -5.45 1.66 -12.64
CA LEU A 309 -4.15 2.28 -12.90
C LEU A 309 -3.17 2.13 -11.73
N ILE A 310 -3.68 1.97 -10.51
CA ILE A 310 -2.83 1.74 -9.34
C ILE A 310 -2.95 0.33 -8.78
N ARG A 311 -3.31 -0.65 -9.62
CA ARG A 311 -3.39 -2.08 -9.27
C ARG A 311 -4.46 -2.41 -8.22
N GLY A 312 -5.51 -1.60 -8.17
CA GLY A 312 -6.60 -1.75 -7.23
C GLY A 312 -6.52 -0.73 -6.11
N ALA A 313 -7.59 0.04 -5.98
CA ALA A 313 -7.83 0.89 -4.83
C ALA A 313 -9.32 1.08 -4.62
N ASP A 314 -9.70 0.95 -3.38
CA ASP A 314 -11.03 1.11 -2.84
C ASP A 314 -10.90 1.97 -1.58
N ALA A 315 -11.85 2.88 -1.38
CA ALA A 315 -12.03 3.52 -0.09
C ALA A 315 -13.03 2.71 0.72
N ASP A 316 -12.91 2.70 2.05
CA ASP A 316 -13.74 1.82 2.87
C ASP A 316 -15.22 2.25 2.84
N LEU A 317 -15.48 3.55 2.98
CA LEU A 317 -16.84 4.11 3.00
C LEU A 317 -16.91 5.47 2.30
N TYR A 318 -18.06 5.74 1.68
CA TYR A 318 -18.50 7.09 1.37
C TYR A 318 -19.89 7.30 1.98
N ILE A 319 -20.02 8.28 2.87
CA ILE A 319 -21.27 8.59 3.57
C ILE A 319 -21.58 10.07 3.35
N ASP A 320 -22.73 10.32 2.75
CA ASP A 320 -23.23 11.63 2.33
C ASP A 320 -22.31 12.40 1.40
N ASN A 321 -21.32 13.09 1.94
CA ASN A 321 -20.31 13.88 1.22
C ASN A 321 -18.89 13.61 1.75
N THR A 322 -18.73 12.58 2.57
CA THR A 322 -17.51 12.27 3.32
C THR A 322 -16.93 10.95 2.85
N LEU A 323 -15.70 10.99 2.34
CA LEU A 323 -14.92 9.79 2.06
C LEU A 323 -14.17 9.36 3.32
N ILE A 324 -14.33 8.12 3.75
CA ILE A 324 -13.83 7.64 5.04
C ILE A 324 -12.98 6.39 4.84
N ASP A 325 -11.82 6.38 5.51
CA ASP A 325 -10.96 5.21 5.70
C ASP A 325 -11.04 4.74 7.17
N ILE A 326 -11.00 3.45 7.41
CA ILE A 326 -11.16 2.80 8.71
C ILE A 326 -9.79 2.34 9.19
N LYS A 327 -9.42 2.74 10.41
CA LYS A 327 -8.18 2.30 11.07
C LYS A 327 -8.47 1.62 12.39
N THR A 328 -8.19 0.31 12.43
CA THR A 328 -8.23 -0.51 13.65
C THR A 328 -6.85 -0.56 14.30
N THR A 329 -6.50 0.48 15.05
CA THR A 329 -5.16 0.67 15.66
C THR A 329 -5.21 1.05 17.14
N LYS A 330 -4.21 0.60 17.93
CA LYS A 330 -3.98 1.04 19.32
C LYS A 330 -3.41 2.46 19.40
N ASN A 331 -2.82 2.95 18.32
CA ASN A 331 -2.17 4.27 18.24
C ASN A 331 -2.98 5.14 17.25
N PRO A 332 -4.05 5.79 17.71
CA PRO A 332 -4.96 6.56 16.86
C PRO A 332 -4.38 7.93 16.47
N ASP A 333 -3.27 7.90 15.73
CA ASP A 333 -2.61 9.10 15.21
C ASP A 333 -3.00 9.35 13.75
N PHE A 334 -3.38 10.59 13.46
CA PHE A 334 -3.57 11.04 12.08
C PHE A 334 -2.20 11.33 11.45
N SER A 335 -1.65 10.32 10.77
CA SER A 335 -0.33 10.40 10.16
C SER A 335 -0.35 11.12 8.80
N LYS A 336 0.83 11.56 8.34
CA LYS A 336 1.03 12.06 6.97
C LYS A 336 0.65 11.02 5.91
N SER A 337 0.92 9.73 6.17
CA SER A 337 0.55 8.64 5.27
C SER A 337 -0.96 8.47 5.14
N HIS A 338 -1.68 8.60 6.26
CA HIS A 338 -3.14 8.58 6.29
C HIS A 338 -3.73 9.74 5.46
N PHE A 339 -3.18 10.94 5.64
CA PHE A 339 -3.58 12.10 4.86
C PHE A 339 -3.33 11.91 3.36
N TYR A 340 -2.15 11.42 2.97
CA TYR A 340 -1.85 11.16 1.55
C TYR A 340 -2.68 10.05 0.93
N GLN A 341 -3.04 9.01 1.70
CA GLN A 341 -3.96 7.99 1.24
C GLN A 341 -5.32 8.60 0.89
N LEU A 342 -5.90 9.39 1.80
CA LEU A 342 -7.17 10.07 1.56
C LEU A 342 -7.11 11.07 0.41
N LEU A 343 -6.02 11.84 0.30
CA LEU A 343 -5.83 12.75 -0.83
C LEU A 343 -5.68 11.98 -2.16
N GLY A 344 -4.99 10.85 -2.15
CA GLY A 344 -4.89 9.94 -3.28
C GLY A 344 -6.26 9.44 -3.72
N TYR A 345 -7.14 9.07 -2.79
CA TYR A 345 -8.52 8.70 -3.11
C TYR A 345 -9.32 9.85 -3.74
N VAL A 346 -9.16 11.09 -3.29
CA VAL A 346 -9.80 12.25 -3.91
C VAL A 346 -9.30 12.45 -5.34
N LEU A 347 -7.99 12.33 -5.57
CA LEU A 347 -7.40 12.41 -6.90
C LEU A 347 -7.90 11.29 -7.83
N LEU A 348 -8.00 10.05 -7.32
CA LEU A 348 -8.55 8.92 -8.07
C LEU A 348 -10.03 9.10 -8.38
N HIS A 349 -10.82 9.65 -7.46
CA HIS A 349 -12.23 9.98 -7.70
C HIS A 349 -12.37 11.02 -8.82
N ASN A 350 -11.61 12.11 -8.77
CA ASN A 350 -11.59 13.12 -9.84
C ASN A 350 -11.15 12.52 -11.19
N LEU A 351 -10.15 11.63 -11.18
CA LEU A 351 -9.70 10.94 -12.39
C LEU A 351 -10.77 9.97 -12.93
N GLY A 352 -11.44 9.23 -12.04
CA GLY A 352 -12.58 8.38 -12.38
C GLY A 352 -13.73 9.17 -13.00
N GLN A 353 -14.05 10.36 -12.46
CA GLN A 353 -15.03 11.28 -13.05
C GLN A 353 -14.64 11.73 -14.46
N LYS A 354 -13.37 12.08 -14.67
CA LYS A 354 -12.82 12.42 -15.99
C LYS A 354 -13.02 11.25 -16.97
N TYR A 355 -12.75 10.03 -16.53
CA TYR A 355 -12.87 8.82 -17.35
C TYR A 355 -14.32 8.44 -17.66
N MET A 356 -15.23 8.59 -16.70
CA MET A 356 -16.67 8.38 -16.91
C MET A 356 -17.24 9.31 -17.99
N LYS A 357 -16.67 10.51 -18.14
CA LYS A 357 -16.99 11.48 -19.21
C LYS A 357 -16.31 11.17 -20.55
N ASN A 358 -15.70 9.99 -20.70
CA ASN A 358 -14.91 9.55 -21.85
C ASN A 358 -13.70 10.44 -22.17
N CYS A 359 -13.16 11.15 -21.18
CA CYS A 359 -11.95 11.95 -21.32
C CYS A 359 -10.69 11.14 -20.94
N ILE A 360 -10.63 9.87 -21.38
CA ILE A 360 -9.49 8.97 -21.15
C ILE A 360 -8.44 9.25 -22.24
N LYS A 361 -7.16 9.31 -21.87
CA LYS A 361 -6.07 9.39 -22.84
C LYS A 361 -6.11 8.16 -23.77
N PRO A 362 -6.02 8.33 -25.11
CA PRO A 362 -6.08 7.21 -26.05
C PRO A 362 -5.05 6.11 -25.76
N GLU A 363 -3.85 6.49 -25.33
CA GLU A 363 -2.77 5.55 -25.00
C GLU A 363 -3.16 4.64 -23.81
N ILE A 364 -3.76 5.23 -22.76
CA ILE A 364 -4.24 4.49 -21.58
C ILE A 364 -5.37 3.55 -21.97
N LEU A 365 -6.31 4.02 -22.78
CA LEU A 365 -7.45 3.21 -23.20
C LEU A 365 -7.01 2.04 -24.11
N SER A 366 -6.09 2.28 -25.06
CA SER A 366 -5.53 1.23 -25.90
C SER A 366 -4.81 0.18 -25.05
N PHE A 367 -3.92 0.63 -24.18
CA PHE A 367 -3.19 -0.23 -23.26
C PHE A 367 -4.13 -1.06 -22.39
N PHE A 368 -5.18 -0.46 -21.86
CA PHE A 368 -6.14 -1.17 -21.02
C PHE A 368 -6.88 -2.25 -21.82
N ASN A 369 -7.41 -1.90 -22.99
CA ASN A 369 -8.15 -2.84 -23.84
C ASN A 369 -7.27 -4.01 -24.31
N GLU A 370 -5.98 -3.75 -24.59
CA GLU A 370 -5.02 -4.76 -25.01
C GLU A 370 -4.68 -5.76 -23.88
N ASN A 371 -4.54 -5.28 -22.64
CA ASN A 371 -4.07 -6.11 -21.52
C ASN A 371 -5.21 -6.72 -20.68
N PHE A 372 -6.35 -6.05 -20.59
CA PHE A 372 -7.45 -6.42 -19.68
C PHE A 372 -8.81 -6.58 -20.38
N GLY A 373 -8.88 -6.29 -21.69
CA GLY A 373 -10.13 -6.29 -22.45
C GLY A 373 -10.99 -5.05 -22.18
N SER A 374 -12.24 -5.08 -22.68
CA SER A 374 -13.17 -3.97 -22.52
C SER A 374 -13.63 -3.84 -21.06
N TYR A 375 -13.43 -2.68 -20.46
CA TYR A 375 -13.96 -2.36 -19.14
C TYR A 375 -15.40 -1.86 -19.20
N ASP A 376 -16.30 -2.52 -18.48
CA ASP A 376 -17.61 -1.95 -18.14
C ASP A 376 -17.61 -1.50 -16.69
N MET A 377 -17.90 -0.22 -16.48
CA MET A 377 -17.87 0.38 -15.14
C MET A 377 -19.13 -0.03 -14.36
N PRO A 378 -18.98 -0.64 -13.16
CA PRO A 378 -20.11 -1.03 -12.33
C PRO A 378 -21.04 0.15 -12.03
N GLU A 379 -22.35 -0.10 -11.94
CA GLU A 379 -23.34 0.95 -11.67
C GLU A 379 -23.10 1.63 -10.31
N SER A 380 -22.74 0.85 -9.30
CA SER A 380 -22.31 1.34 -7.98
C SER A 380 -21.15 2.36 -8.07
N THR A 381 -20.17 2.08 -8.93
CA THR A 381 -19.05 2.97 -9.21
C THR A 381 -19.49 4.23 -9.96
N LYS A 382 -20.37 4.11 -10.96
CA LYS A 382 -20.94 5.26 -11.66
C LYS A 382 -21.70 6.19 -10.71
N ILE A 383 -22.49 5.63 -9.80
CA ILE A 383 -23.19 6.42 -8.79
C ILE A 383 -22.20 7.17 -7.89
N PHE A 384 -21.19 6.47 -7.35
CA PHE A 384 -20.16 7.11 -6.51
C PHE A 384 -19.39 8.22 -7.24
N LEU A 385 -19.02 8.00 -8.51
CA LEU A 385 -18.33 9.02 -9.29
C LEU A 385 -19.23 10.22 -9.63
N ASN A 386 -20.56 10.10 -9.61
CA ASN A 386 -21.44 11.26 -9.76
C ASN A 386 -21.59 12.08 -8.48
N GLU A 387 -21.23 11.52 -7.32
CA GLU A 387 -21.25 12.25 -6.06
C GLU A 387 -20.04 13.18 -5.91
N THR A 388 -20.15 14.16 -5.02
CA THR A 388 -19.07 15.11 -4.70
C THR A 388 -18.44 14.75 -3.36
N ILE A 389 -17.12 14.72 -3.30
CA ILE A 389 -16.40 14.61 -2.03
C ILE A 389 -16.17 16.02 -1.51
N GLU A 390 -16.75 16.35 -0.36
CA GLU A 390 -16.55 17.65 0.32
C GLU A 390 -15.67 17.48 1.56
N ARG A 391 -15.68 16.29 2.17
CA ARG A 391 -14.90 15.96 3.36
C ARG A 391 -14.16 14.65 3.19
N ILE A 392 -13.02 14.54 3.86
CA ILE A 392 -12.29 13.29 4.04
C ILE A 392 -12.23 12.96 5.53
N GLY A 393 -12.20 11.69 5.89
CA GLY A 393 -12.18 11.29 7.28
C GLY A 393 -11.49 9.96 7.55
N ILE A 394 -11.12 9.78 8.81
CA ILE A 394 -10.61 8.52 9.33
C ILE A 394 -11.42 8.11 10.55
N TYR A 395 -11.95 6.89 10.48
CA TYR A 395 -12.61 6.27 11.62
C TYR A 395 -11.62 5.38 12.39
N PHE A 396 -11.24 5.82 13.58
CA PHE A 396 -10.42 5.04 14.50
C PHE A 396 -11.31 4.12 15.35
N SER A 397 -11.50 2.88 14.89
CA SER A 397 -12.46 1.94 15.49
C SER A 397 -12.17 1.62 16.96
N ARG A 398 -10.91 1.60 17.37
CA ARG A 398 -10.52 1.37 18.77
C ARG A 398 -10.73 2.56 19.70
N SER A 399 -10.96 3.74 19.13
CA SER A 399 -11.29 4.96 19.88
C SER A 399 -12.75 5.37 19.71
N ASN A 400 -13.52 4.66 18.87
CA ASN A 400 -14.89 5.02 18.46
C ASN A 400 -14.99 6.49 18.00
N TYR A 401 -13.98 6.96 17.25
CA TYR A 401 -13.84 8.35 16.87
C TYR A 401 -13.68 8.49 15.37
N LEU A 402 -14.59 9.24 14.73
CA LEU A 402 -14.47 9.67 13.34
C LEU A 402 -13.85 11.07 13.32
N TYR A 403 -12.64 11.17 12.79
CA TYR A 403 -12.02 12.44 12.48
C TYR A 403 -12.38 12.85 11.05
N THR A 404 -12.76 14.11 10.83
CA THR A 404 -13.09 14.64 9.49
C THR A 404 -12.37 15.95 9.22
N LEU A 405 -12.02 16.18 7.96
CA LEU A 405 -11.49 17.42 7.43
C LEU A 405 -12.31 17.88 6.23
N GLU A 406 -12.60 19.17 6.16
CA GLU A 406 -13.18 19.82 4.99
C GLU A 406 -12.12 19.94 3.90
N LEU A 407 -12.43 19.49 2.68
CA LEU A 407 -11.47 19.53 1.57
C LEU A 407 -11.09 20.96 1.20
N LYS A 408 -12.01 21.92 1.29
CA LYS A 408 -11.75 23.34 1.03
C LYS A 408 -10.68 23.95 1.96
N ASP A 409 -10.50 23.38 3.15
CA ASP A 409 -9.51 23.86 4.13
C ASP A 409 -8.11 23.29 3.84
N ILE A 410 -8.04 22.23 3.04
CA ILE A 410 -6.80 21.51 2.70
C ILE A 410 -6.35 21.87 1.29
N VAL A 411 -7.29 21.92 0.35
CA VAL A 411 -7.06 22.08 -1.08
C VAL A 411 -7.73 23.35 -1.54
N ASN A 412 -6.91 24.31 -1.95
CA ASN A 412 -7.39 25.53 -2.59
C ASN A 412 -7.90 25.17 -3.99
N GLU A 413 -9.04 25.70 -4.46
CA GLU A 413 -9.71 25.27 -5.70
C GLU A 413 -8.78 25.29 -6.94
N GLY A 414 -7.74 26.12 -6.95
CA GLY A 414 -6.71 26.15 -8.01
C GLY A 414 -5.61 25.08 -7.93
N LYS A 415 -5.59 24.21 -6.90
CA LYS A 415 -4.54 23.21 -6.66
C LYS A 415 -4.85 21.82 -7.22
N PHE A 416 -6.10 21.52 -7.57
CA PHE A 416 -6.41 20.42 -8.50
C PHE A 416 -6.48 20.97 -9.92
N SER A 417 -5.47 21.75 -10.31
CA SER A 417 -5.36 22.25 -11.67
C SER A 417 -5.28 21.06 -12.64
N ASP A 418 -5.63 21.30 -13.91
CA ASP A 418 -5.45 20.32 -14.97
C ASP A 418 -4.00 19.80 -15.02
N GLU A 419 -3.02 20.62 -14.63
CA GLU A 419 -1.61 20.23 -14.53
C GLU A 419 -1.38 19.15 -13.46
N VAL A 420 -1.88 19.34 -12.24
CA VAL A 420 -1.75 18.34 -11.16
C VAL A 420 -2.49 17.06 -11.51
N MET A 421 -3.69 17.15 -12.11
CA MET A 421 -4.44 15.99 -12.55
C MET A 421 -3.74 15.24 -13.69
N ASN A 422 -3.15 15.95 -14.65
CA ASN A 422 -2.39 15.34 -15.75
C ASN A 422 -1.10 14.68 -15.26
N TRP A 423 -0.40 15.30 -14.31
CA TRP A 423 0.74 14.69 -13.63
C TRP A 423 0.30 13.40 -12.93
N PHE A 424 -0.69 13.45 -12.04
CA PHE A 424 -1.17 12.29 -11.30
C PHE A 424 -1.64 11.15 -12.21
N GLU A 425 -2.33 11.46 -13.32
CA GLU A 425 -2.73 10.48 -14.32
C GLU A 425 -1.52 9.78 -14.97
N ASN A 426 -0.47 10.53 -15.33
CA ASN A 426 0.77 9.96 -15.88
C ASN A 426 1.48 9.08 -14.85
N GLU A 427 1.54 9.52 -13.59
CA GLU A 427 2.12 8.76 -12.48
C GLU A 427 1.45 7.40 -12.29
N CYS A 428 0.12 7.38 -12.31
CA CYS A 428 -0.66 6.15 -12.20
C CYS A 428 -0.41 5.23 -13.41
N TYR A 429 -0.36 5.80 -14.61
CA TYR A 429 -0.11 5.02 -15.83
C TYR A 429 1.29 4.39 -15.84
N GLU A 430 2.33 5.17 -15.51
CA GLU A 430 3.70 4.65 -15.41
C GLU A 430 3.84 3.58 -14.32
N TYR A 431 3.15 3.77 -13.19
CA TYR A 431 3.09 2.75 -12.15
C TYR A 431 2.50 1.43 -12.68
N LEU A 432 1.37 1.47 -13.40
CA LEU A 432 0.76 0.27 -13.98
C LEU A 432 1.70 -0.43 -14.96
N GLN A 433 2.32 0.33 -15.87
CA GLN A 433 3.27 -0.21 -16.84
C GLN A 433 4.44 -0.91 -16.15
N ALA A 434 5.01 -0.29 -15.12
CA ALA A 434 6.11 -0.87 -14.35
C ALA A 434 5.69 -2.17 -13.62
N GLN A 435 4.47 -2.24 -13.10
CA GLN A 435 3.96 -3.46 -12.46
C GLN A 435 3.76 -4.60 -13.45
N LEU A 436 3.14 -4.35 -14.61
CA LEU A 436 2.95 -5.38 -15.64
C LEU A 436 4.27 -5.86 -16.25
N MET A 437 5.25 -4.96 -16.41
CA MET A 437 6.57 -5.35 -16.89
C MET A 437 7.28 -6.30 -15.93
N ASN A 438 7.11 -6.12 -14.62
CA ASN A 438 7.66 -7.07 -13.63
C ASN A 438 6.97 -8.44 -13.72
N GLU A 439 5.64 -8.49 -13.87
CA GLU A 439 4.91 -9.75 -14.01
C GLU A 439 5.26 -10.51 -15.29
N ALA A 440 5.47 -9.79 -16.40
CA ALA A 440 5.91 -10.40 -17.65
C ALA A 440 7.30 -11.05 -17.49
N ILE A 441 8.22 -10.40 -16.77
CA ILE A 441 9.53 -10.98 -16.44
C ILE A 441 9.36 -12.26 -15.61
N ASP A 442 8.50 -12.25 -14.60
CA ASP A 442 8.21 -13.43 -13.78
C ASP A 442 7.67 -14.61 -14.61
N LEU A 443 6.85 -14.34 -15.62
CA LEU A 443 6.27 -15.36 -16.50
C LEU A 443 7.29 -15.92 -17.52
N PHE A 444 8.12 -15.07 -18.12
CA PHE A 444 9.19 -15.51 -19.03
C PHE A 444 10.21 -16.41 -18.30
N ASP A 445 10.59 -16.05 -17.08
CA ASP A 445 11.49 -16.84 -16.24
C ASP A 445 10.86 -18.15 -15.73
N LEU A 446 9.52 -18.26 -15.74
CA LEU A 446 8.82 -19.51 -15.45
C LEU A 446 8.83 -20.45 -16.67
N LEU A 447 8.71 -19.90 -17.88
CA LEU A 447 8.75 -20.65 -19.12
C LEU A 447 10.15 -21.17 -19.44
N GLU A 448 11.22 -20.40 -19.16
CA GLU A 448 12.61 -20.87 -19.30
C GLU A 448 12.98 -22.00 -18.32
N GLU A 449 12.28 -22.15 -17.19
CA GLU A 449 12.49 -23.27 -16.26
C GLU A 449 11.73 -24.54 -16.64
N LEU A 450 10.75 -24.44 -17.56
CA LEU A 450 9.96 -25.56 -18.06
C LEU A 450 10.53 -26.17 -19.36
N GLU A 451 11.48 -25.48 -20.01
CA GLU A 451 12.33 -25.99 -21.11
C GLU A 451 13.64 -26.60 -20.57
#